data_AF-A0A9D9L453-F1
#
_entry.id   AF-A0A9D9L453-F1
#
_cell.length_a   1.000
_cell.length_b   1.000
_cell.length_c   1.000
_cell.angle_alpha   90.00
_cell.angle_beta   90.00
_cell.angle_gamma   90.00
#
_symmetry.space_group_name_H-M   'P 1'
#
loop_
_entity.id
_entity.type
_entity.pdbx_description
1 polymer ?
#
loop_
_entity_poly.entity_id
_entity_poly.type
_entity_poly.pdbx_seq_one_letter_code
_entity_poly.pdbx_strand_id
1 'polypeptide(L)'
;MAIDRADWHWESAEKLYRETNGITGELTETQENDIWLLAANHIGLFLRWVIENGFEGEGADEQACEMVREGRMTGAQYLMRYCDGKLWDEDIRSDILPFVTKYYDEQFFDDYGLSCGNEDEELPCYSFISGDDDYMRLRQRIDAAYEKFIGGEPDGQA
;
A
#
# COMPACT_ATOMS: atom_id res chain seq x y z
N MET A 1 -13.04 10.39 0.78
CA MET A 1 -11.80 11.13 0.42
C MET A 1 -10.69 10.14 0.09
N ALA A 2 -9.78 10.50 -0.82
CA ALA A 2 -8.62 9.66 -1.09
C ALA A 2 -7.60 9.78 0.05
N ILE A 3 -7.19 8.64 0.60
CA ILE A 3 -6.11 8.51 1.57
C ILE A 3 -4.78 8.56 0.82
N ASP A 4 -4.64 7.78 -0.26
CA ASP A 4 -3.47 7.76 -1.13
C ASP A 4 -3.85 7.39 -2.56
N ARG A 5 -3.01 7.71 -3.53
CA ARG A 5 -3.28 7.52 -4.95
C ARG A 5 -2.00 7.20 -5.72
N ALA A 6 -2.03 6.14 -6.53
CA ALA A 6 -0.90 5.77 -7.36
C ALA A 6 -0.49 6.92 -8.32
N ASP A 7 -1.44 7.74 -8.78
CA ASP A 7 -1.15 8.85 -9.69
C ASP A 7 -0.36 10.00 -9.03
N TRP A 8 -0.41 10.12 -7.69
CA TRP A 8 0.46 11.05 -6.96
C TRP A 8 1.94 10.61 -6.99
N HIS A 9 2.20 9.33 -7.21
CA HIS A 9 3.54 8.73 -7.18
C HIS A 9 4.09 8.43 -8.57
N TRP A 10 3.23 8.44 -9.60
CA TRP A 10 3.55 8.07 -10.97
C TRP A 10 4.79 8.78 -11.53
N GLU A 11 4.85 10.11 -11.46
CA GLU A 11 5.97 10.87 -12.03
C GLU A 11 7.31 10.51 -11.39
N SER A 12 7.32 10.27 -10.07
CA SER A 12 8.52 9.85 -9.34
C SER A 12 8.94 8.43 -9.73
N ALA A 13 7.98 7.51 -9.82
CA ALA A 13 8.22 6.13 -10.24
C ALA A 13 8.72 6.05 -11.69
N GLU A 14 8.09 6.82 -12.60
CA GLU A 14 8.48 6.89 -14.02
C GLU A 14 9.91 7.40 -14.17
N LYS A 15 10.24 8.51 -13.50
CA LYS A 15 11.57 9.11 -13.58
C LYS A 15 12.63 8.10 -13.17
N LEU A 16 12.45 7.45 -12.02
CA LEU A 16 13.38 6.47 -11.51
C LEU A 16 13.48 5.25 -12.45
N TYR A 17 12.33 4.73 -12.91
CA TYR A 17 12.29 3.59 -13.84
C TYR A 17 13.05 3.89 -15.14
N ARG A 18 12.89 5.10 -15.70
CA ARG A 18 13.62 5.53 -16.91
C ARG A 18 15.12 5.62 -16.66
N GLU A 19 15.54 6.21 -15.53
CA GLU A 19 16.96 6.35 -15.16
C GLU A 19 17.60 4.97 -14.98
N THR A 20 16.95 4.04 -14.26
CA THR A 20 17.44 2.68 -14.01
C THR A 20 17.53 1.84 -15.28
N ASN A 21 16.61 2.02 -16.23
CA ASN A 21 16.54 1.21 -17.45
C ASN A 21 17.14 1.90 -18.69
N GLY A 22 17.66 3.12 -18.57
CA GLY A 22 18.25 3.88 -19.68
C GLY A 22 17.26 4.26 -20.78
N ILE A 23 16.00 4.54 -20.42
CA ILE A 23 14.91 4.82 -21.37
C ILE A 23 14.84 6.32 -21.68
N THR A 24 14.91 6.67 -22.97
CA THR A 24 14.86 8.07 -23.44
C THR A 24 13.70 8.39 -24.39
N GLY A 25 12.90 7.38 -24.76
CA GLY A 25 11.76 7.51 -25.69
C GLY A 25 10.41 7.24 -25.04
N GLU A 26 9.38 7.04 -25.87
CA GLU A 26 8.04 6.65 -25.42
C GLU A 26 8.08 5.33 -24.64
N LEU A 27 7.24 5.24 -23.61
CA LEU A 27 7.06 4.00 -22.85
C LEU A 27 6.21 3.03 -23.66
N THR A 28 6.52 1.76 -23.55
CA THR A 28 5.62 0.69 -23.98
C THR A 28 4.53 0.48 -22.94
N GLU A 29 3.40 -0.09 -23.34
CA GLU A 29 2.30 -0.44 -22.42
C GLU A 29 2.78 -1.33 -21.25
N THR A 30 3.72 -2.25 -21.50
CA THR A 30 4.32 -3.07 -20.43
C THR A 30 5.10 -2.22 -19.43
N GLN A 31 5.91 -1.27 -19.91
CA GLN A 31 6.67 -0.38 -19.03
C GLN A 31 5.75 0.55 -18.24
N GLU A 32 4.70 1.07 -18.86
CA GLU A 32 3.70 1.85 -18.15
C GLU A 32 3.02 1.03 -17.05
N ASN A 33 2.64 -0.21 -17.34
CA ASN A 33 2.06 -1.10 -16.34
C ASN A 33 3.04 -1.39 -15.19
N ASP A 34 4.32 -1.60 -15.47
CA ASP A 34 5.34 -1.79 -14.43
C ASP A 34 5.47 -0.55 -13.53
N ILE A 35 5.50 0.64 -14.11
CA ILE A 35 5.57 1.91 -13.36
C ILE A 35 4.32 2.09 -12.48
N TRP A 36 3.13 1.66 -12.95
CA TRP A 36 1.89 1.79 -12.17
C TRP A 36 1.94 0.87 -10.96
N LEU A 37 2.47 -0.35 -11.13
CA LEU A 37 2.65 -1.28 -10.04
C LEU A 37 3.71 -0.78 -9.04
N LEU A 38 4.79 -0.13 -9.51
CA LEU A 38 5.78 0.49 -8.62
C LEU A 38 5.17 1.65 -7.82
N ALA A 39 4.42 2.54 -8.47
CA ALA A 39 3.72 3.66 -7.83
C ALA A 39 2.63 3.20 -6.85
N ALA A 40 2.02 2.04 -7.10
CA ALA A 40 0.98 1.45 -6.25
C ALA A 40 1.53 0.52 -5.16
N ASN A 41 2.83 0.23 -5.12
CA ASN A 41 3.39 -0.87 -4.31
C ASN A 41 3.09 -0.71 -2.82
N HIS A 42 3.44 0.44 -2.22
CA HIS A 42 3.21 0.68 -0.79
C HIS A 42 1.72 0.69 -0.43
N ILE A 43 0.90 1.35 -1.25
CA ILE A 43 -0.56 1.39 -1.09
C ILE A 43 -1.12 -0.04 -1.12
N GLY A 44 -0.65 -0.85 -2.06
CA GLY A 44 -1.05 -2.24 -2.23
C GLY A 44 -0.70 -3.12 -1.03
N LEU A 45 0.46 -2.94 -0.41
CA LEU A 45 0.81 -3.67 0.81
C LEU A 45 -0.11 -3.31 1.97
N PHE A 46 -0.43 -2.03 2.13
CA PHE A 46 -1.38 -1.61 3.16
C PHE A 46 -2.78 -2.18 2.91
N LEU A 47 -3.25 -2.11 1.66
CA LEU A 47 -4.56 -2.64 1.28
C LEU A 47 -4.63 -4.18 1.47
N ARG A 48 -3.52 -4.89 1.23
CA ARG A 48 -3.43 -6.32 1.58
C ARG A 48 -3.64 -6.54 3.08
N TRP A 49 -3.01 -5.74 3.94
CA TRP A 49 -3.24 -5.80 5.39
C TRP A 49 -4.69 -5.54 5.77
N VAL A 50 -5.34 -4.56 5.14
CA VAL A 50 -6.78 -4.29 5.34
C VAL A 50 -7.62 -5.53 5.00
N ILE A 51 -7.40 -6.12 3.83
CA ILE A 51 -8.16 -7.28 3.33
C ILE A 51 -7.93 -8.54 4.19
N GLU A 52 -6.68 -8.80 4.60
CA GLU A 52 -6.34 -9.97 5.43
C GLU A 52 -6.99 -9.90 6.82
N ASN A 53 -7.27 -8.70 7.33
CA ASN A 53 -7.92 -8.49 8.62
C ASN A 53 -9.44 -8.33 8.55
N GLY A 54 -10.06 -8.41 7.37
CA GLY A 54 -11.51 -8.22 7.22
C GLY A 54 -11.94 -6.77 7.46
N PHE A 55 -11.06 -5.82 7.16
CA PHE A 55 -11.25 -4.39 7.35
C PHE A 55 -11.59 -3.65 6.06
N GLU A 56 -11.83 -4.37 4.98
CA GLU A 56 -12.35 -3.79 3.74
C GLU A 56 -13.73 -3.12 3.95
N GLY A 57 -14.00 -2.08 3.17
CA GLY A 57 -15.30 -1.42 3.14
C GLY A 57 -16.41 -2.30 2.55
N GLU A 58 -17.68 -1.93 2.81
CA GLU A 58 -18.86 -2.74 2.42
C GLU A 58 -18.98 -2.97 0.90
N GLY A 59 -18.36 -2.11 0.08
CA GLY A 59 -18.38 -2.21 -1.38
C GLY A 59 -17.30 -3.10 -2.00
N ALA A 60 -16.46 -3.73 -1.18
CA ALA A 60 -15.35 -4.54 -1.66
C ALA A 60 -15.82 -5.79 -2.44
N ASP A 61 -15.07 -6.17 -3.48
CA ASP A 61 -15.36 -7.37 -4.26
C ASP A 61 -14.87 -8.61 -3.50
N GLU A 62 -15.80 -9.41 -2.97
CA GLU A 62 -15.50 -10.57 -2.11
C GLU A 62 -14.56 -11.58 -2.79
N GLN A 63 -14.73 -11.84 -4.09
CA GLN A 63 -13.90 -12.80 -4.81
C GLN A 63 -12.48 -12.25 -5.00
N ALA A 64 -12.35 -10.96 -5.28
CA ALA A 64 -11.05 -10.31 -5.40
C ALA A 64 -10.33 -10.22 -4.06
N CYS A 65 -11.04 -9.94 -2.97
CA CYS A 65 -10.49 -10.00 -1.61
C CYS A 65 -9.95 -11.41 -1.31
N GLU A 66 -10.69 -12.47 -1.66
CA GLU A 66 -10.23 -13.84 -1.44
C GLU A 66 -8.98 -14.16 -2.27
N MET A 67 -8.90 -13.69 -3.52
CA MET A 67 -7.68 -13.83 -4.33
C MET A 67 -6.46 -13.16 -3.68
N VAL A 68 -6.66 -12.05 -2.98
CA VAL A 68 -5.57 -11.39 -2.22
C VAL A 68 -5.16 -12.23 -1.02
N ARG A 69 -6.13 -12.72 -0.22
CA ARG A 69 -5.86 -13.58 0.96
C ARG A 69 -5.15 -14.88 0.59
N GLU A 70 -5.48 -15.45 -0.56
CA GLU A 70 -4.84 -16.67 -1.08
C GLU A 70 -3.49 -16.41 -1.79
N GLY A 71 -3.03 -15.16 -1.88
CA GLY A 71 -1.79 -14.78 -2.56
C GLY A 71 -1.84 -14.93 -4.09
N ARG A 72 -3.04 -15.06 -4.68
CA ARG A 72 -3.25 -15.14 -6.14
C ARG A 72 -3.29 -13.76 -6.81
N MET A 73 -3.52 -12.70 -6.03
CA MET A 73 -3.51 -11.30 -6.45
C MET A 73 -2.76 -10.46 -5.42
N THR A 74 -1.90 -9.55 -5.86
CA THR A 74 -1.27 -8.61 -4.91
C THR A 74 -2.24 -7.48 -4.57
N GLY A 75 -2.07 -6.84 -3.40
CA GLY A 75 -2.90 -5.68 -3.08
C GLY A 75 -2.71 -4.51 -4.06
N ALA A 76 -1.54 -4.36 -4.69
CA ALA A 76 -1.33 -3.37 -5.75
C ALA A 76 -2.14 -3.70 -7.01
N GLN A 77 -2.23 -4.98 -7.40
CA GLN A 77 -3.11 -5.41 -8.49
C GLN A 77 -4.59 -5.20 -8.15
N TYR A 78 -4.98 -5.46 -6.90
CA TYR A 78 -6.33 -5.18 -6.42
C TYR A 78 -6.64 -3.68 -6.54
N LEU A 79 -5.77 -2.82 -6.01
CA LEU A 79 -5.90 -1.36 -6.07
C LEU A 79 -6.11 -0.86 -7.51
N MET A 80 -5.28 -1.32 -8.45
CA MET A 80 -5.36 -0.89 -9.84
C MET A 80 -6.63 -1.37 -10.55
N ARG A 81 -7.14 -2.56 -10.21
CA ARG A 81 -8.29 -3.18 -10.91
C ARG A 81 -9.64 -2.85 -10.29
N TYR A 82 -9.70 -2.68 -8.97
CA TYR A 82 -10.95 -2.58 -8.22
C TYR A 82 -11.13 -1.22 -7.53
N CYS A 83 -10.05 -0.44 -7.35
CA CYS A 83 -10.09 0.85 -6.67
C CYS A 83 -9.64 2.04 -7.55
N ASP A 84 -9.55 1.84 -8.87
CA ASP A 84 -9.13 2.88 -9.84
C ASP A 84 -7.76 3.51 -9.49
N GLY A 85 -6.86 2.70 -8.91
CA GLY A 85 -5.50 3.10 -8.51
C GLY A 85 -5.44 3.98 -7.25
N LYS A 86 -6.53 4.04 -6.46
CA LYS A 86 -6.68 4.98 -5.34
C LYS A 86 -7.20 4.26 -4.11
N LEU A 87 -6.66 4.61 -2.95
CA LEU A 87 -7.15 4.13 -1.66
C LEU A 87 -8.13 5.16 -1.12
N TRP A 88 -9.41 4.83 -1.11
CA TRP A 88 -10.47 5.68 -0.58
C TRP A 88 -10.79 5.31 0.87
N ASP A 89 -11.33 6.26 1.62
CA ASP A 89 -11.98 5.98 2.91
C ASP A 89 -13.11 4.94 2.78
N GLU A 90 -13.84 4.93 1.68
CA GLU A 90 -14.89 3.94 1.37
C GLU A 90 -14.34 2.52 1.16
N ASP A 91 -13.06 2.37 0.82
CA ASP A 91 -12.41 1.05 0.72
C ASP A 91 -12.09 0.46 2.11
N ILE A 92 -12.29 1.25 3.17
CA ILE A 92 -11.94 0.93 4.55
C ILE A 92 -13.21 0.85 5.40
N ARG A 93 -13.29 -0.17 6.27
CA ARG A 93 -14.38 -0.28 7.25
C ARG A 93 -14.35 0.90 8.22
N SER A 94 -15.51 1.50 8.44
CA SER A 94 -15.64 2.80 9.11
C SER A 94 -15.14 2.83 10.57
N ASP A 95 -15.18 1.71 11.28
CA ASP A 95 -14.69 1.59 12.66
C ASP A 95 -13.16 1.65 12.77
N ILE A 96 -12.43 1.23 11.73
CA ILE A 96 -10.96 1.30 11.71
C ILE A 96 -10.43 2.55 11.02
N LEU A 97 -11.29 3.30 10.31
CA LEU A 97 -10.88 4.50 9.57
C LEU A 97 -10.09 5.51 10.43
N PRO A 98 -10.44 5.79 11.70
CA PRO A 98 -9.63 6.68 12.54
C PRO A 98 -8.18 6.21 12.75
N PHE A 99 -7.96 4.90 12.88
CA PHE A 99 -6.62 4.33 12.92
C PHE A 99 -5.92 4.53 11.58
N VAL A 100 -6.58 4.16 10.48
CA VAL A 100 -5.99 4.26 9.13
C VAL A 100 -5.58 5.69 8.82
N THR A 101 -6.47 6.67 9.00
CA THR A 101 -6.15 8.07 8.72
C THR A 101 -4.96 8.55 9.53
N LYS A 102 -4.88 8.21 10.82
CA LYS A 102 -3.78 8.63 11.68
C LYS A 102 -2.46 7.92 11.33
N TYR A 103 -2.48 6.60 11.26
CA TYR A 103 -1.30 5.80 11.02
C TYR A 103 -0.73 6.04 9.63
N TYR A 104 -1.59 6.16 8.62
CA TYR A 104 -1.16 6.39 7.24
C TYR A 104 -0.48 7.76 7.07
N ASP A 105 -0.98 8.79 7.73
CA ASP A 105 -0.42 10.15 7.69
C ASP A 105 0.86 10.29 8.54
N GLU A 106 0.89 9.69 9.74
CA GLU A 106 1.95 9.95 10.71
C GLU A 106 3.11 8.94 10.68
N GLN A 107 2.90 7.69 10.25
CA GLN A 107 3.86 6.61 10.52
C GLN A 107 4.05 5.59 9.38
N PHE A 108 3.04 5.35 8.55
CA PHE A 108 3.06 4.24 7.59
C PHE A 108 4.25 4.27 6.64
N PHE A 109 4.59 5.45 6.09
CA PHE A 109 5.66 5.55 5.11
C PHE A 109 7.05 5.31 5.71
N ASP A 110 7.27 5.71 6.97
CA ASP A 110 8.50 5.41 7.71
C ASP A 110 8.61 3.89 7.96
N ASP A 111 7.53 3.26 8.40
CA ASP A 111 7.50 1.81 8.63
C ASP A 111 7.65 1.00 7.32
N TYR A 112 7.11 1.51 6.21
CA TYR A 112 7.35 0.96 4.88
C TYR A 112 8.84 1.01 4.52
N GLY A 113 9.48 2.18 4.64
CA GLY A 113 10.91 2.35 4.34
C GLY A 113 11.84 1.50 5.23
N LEU A 114 11.45 1.22 6.47
CA LEU A 114 12.20 0.36 7.39
C LEU A 114 11.97 -1.14 7.18
N SER A 115 10.98 -1.54 6.37
CA SER A 115 10.56 -2.94 6.23
C SER A 115 10.78 -3.52 4.85
N CYS A 116 10.76 -2.68 3.82
CA CYS A 116 10.72 -3.11 2.43
C CYS A 116 12.02 -2.78 1.71
N GLY A 117 12.51 -3.73 0.90
CA GLY A 117 13.72 -3.58 0.10
C GLY A 117 14.87 -4.44 0.61
N ASN A 118 16.08 -4.15 0.15
CA ASN A 118 17.26 -4.91 0.55
C ASN A 118 17.76 -4.42 1.92
N GLU A 119 17.94 -5.34 2.88
CA GLU A 119 18.44 -5.01 4.23
C GLU A 119 19.84 -4.39 4.21
N ASP A 120 20.62 -4.66 3.16
CA ASP A 120 22.01 -4.21 3.03
C ASP A 120 22.17 -2.90 2.22
N GLU A 121 21.10 -2.38 1.59
CA GLU A 121 21.16 -1.20 0.74
C GLU A 121 19.92 -0.30 0.88
N GLU A 122 20.14 1.00 1.11
CA GLU A 122 19.06 1.99 1.01
C GLU A 122 18.59 2.10 -0.45
N LEU A 123 17.47 1.45 -0.75
CA LEU A 123 16.83 1.49 -2.06
C LEU A 123 15.85 2.67 -2.14
N PRO A 124 15.86 3.46 -3.24
CA PRO A 124 14.86 4.50 -3.43
C PRO A 124 13.45 3.94 -3.44
N CYS A 125 12.49 4.69 -2.88
CA CYS A 125 11.08 4.38 -3.03
C CYS A 125 10.75 4.28 -4.53
N TYR A 126 10.02 3.24 -4.94
CA TYR A 126 9.70 2.87 -6.34
C TYR A 126 10.81 2.20 -7.16
N SER A 127 11.94 1.79 -6.56
CA SER A 127 12.96 1.01 -7.29
C SER A 127 12.70 -0.50 -7.33
N PHE A 128 11.73 -0.99 -6.56
CA PHE A 128 11.44 -2.42 -6.42
C PHE A 128 9.95 -2.68 -6.15
N ILE A 129 9.52 -3.92 -6.39
CA ILE A 129 8.21 -4.44 -5.99
C ILE A 129 8.42 -5.32 -4.76
N SER A 130 7.64 -5.07 -3.72
CA SER A 130 7.77 -5.79 -2.46
C SER A 130 7.27 -7.23 -2.58
N GLY A 131 8.00 -8.15 -1.97
CA GLY A 131 7.62 -9.56 -1.84
C GLY A 131 6.87 -9.88 -0.56
N ASP A 132 6.60 -11.17 -0.33
CA ASP A 132 5.96 -11.65 0.90
C ASP A 132 6.81 -11.37 2.15
N ASP A 133 8.14 -11.47 2.07
CA ASP A 133 9.01 -11.20 3.22
C ASP A 133 8.95 -9.71 3.65
N ASP A 134 8.94 -8.79 2.68
CA ASP A 134 8.72 -7.36 2.92
C ASP A 134 7.36 -7.11 3.57
N TYR A 135 6.32 -7.74 3.03
CA TYR A 135 4.97 -7.65 3.57
C TYR A 135 4.91 -8.15 5.01
N MET A 136 5.55 -9.28 5.32
CA MET A 136 5.52 -9.86 6.67
C MET A 136 6.23 -8.95 7.69
N ARG A 137 7.35 -8.30 7.32
CA ARG A 137 8.02 -7.31 8.17
C ARG A 137 7.15 -6.08 8.38
N LEU A 138 6.56 -5.54 7.32
CA LEU A 138 5.68 -4.37 7.39
C LEU A 138 4.42 -4.68 8.22
N ARG A 139 3.80 -5.83 7.99
CA ARG A 139 2.62 -6.31 8.72
C ARG A 139 2.85 -6.32 10.22
N GLN A 140 4.00 -6.78 10.71
CA GLN A 140 4.30 -6.78 12.15
C GLN A 140 4.25 -5.37 12.76
N ARG A 141 4.67 -4.35 12.01
CA ARG A 141 4.64 -2.95 12.45
C ARG A 141 3.22 -2.37 12.41
N ILE A 142 2.48 -2.65 11.35
CA ILE A 142 1.07 -2.23 11.24
C ILE A 142 0.25 -2.88 12.37
N ASP A 143 0.42 -4.19 12.61
CA ASP A 143 -0.24 -4.92 13.70
C ASP A 143 0.08 -4.28 15.05
N ALA A 144 1.36 -4.00 15.35
CA ALA A 144 1.75 -3.36 16.62
C ALA A 144 1.18 -1.93 16.77
N ALA A 145 1.11 -1.16 15.69
CA ALA A 145 0.51 0.17 15.69
C ALA A 145 -1.00 0.09 15.93
N TYR A 146 -1.68 -0.87 15.30
CA TYR A 146 -3.11 -1.11 15.47
C TYR A 146 -3.44 -1.58 16.89
N GLU A 147 -2.67 -2.53 17.44
CA GLU A 147 -2.80 -3.00 18.83
C GLU A 147 -2.63 -1.85 19.84
N LYS A 148 -1.67 -0.97 19.61
CA LYS A 148 -1.49 0.23 20.44
C LYS A 148 -2.65 1.20 20.33
N PHE A 149 -3.22 1.37 19.14
CA PHE A 149 -4.38 2.21 18.91
C PHE A 149 -5.60 1.70 19.69
N ILE A 150 -5.93 0.40 19.58
CA ILE A 150 -7.07 -0.20 20.29
C ILE A 150 -6.84 -0.32 21.81
N GLY A 151 -5.59 -0.52 22.24
CA GLY A 151 -5.22 -0.57 23.66
C GLY A 151 -5.08 0.81 24.31
N GLY A 152 -5.21 1.89 23.53
CA GLY A 152 -4.90 3.27 23.90
C GLY A 152 -6.08 4.12 24.37
N GLU A 153 -7.34 3.65 24.35
CA GLU A 153 -8.45 4.41 24.97
C GLU A 153 -8.60 4.06 26.46
N PRO A 154 -8.62 5.07 27.34
CA PRO A 154 -9.83 5.89 27.44
C PRO A 154 -9.58 7.36 27.08
N ASP A 155 -10.44 7.85 26.19
CA ASP A 155 -10.60 9.25 25.85
C ASP A 155 -11.04 10.02 27.12
N GLY A 156 -10.05 10.61 27.79
CA GLY A 156 -10.27 11.56 28.87
C GLY A 156 -10.74 12.88 28.30
N GLN A 157 -12.05 13.00 28.09
CA GLN A 157 -12.71 14.30 28.06
C GLN A 157 -12.30 15.10 29.30
N ALA A 158 -11.68 16.26 29.08
CA ALA A 158 -11.53 17.33 30.07
C ALA A 158 -11.96 18.65 29.44
#